data_AF-A0A1J9UTH8-F1
#
_entry.id   AF-A0A1J9UTH8-F1
#
_cell.length_a   1.000
_cell.length_b   1.000
_cell.length_c   1.000
_cell.angle_alpha   90.00
_cell.angle_beta   90.00
_cell.angle_gamma   90.00
#
_symmetry.space_group_name_H-M   'P 1'
#
loop_
_entity.id
_entity.type
_entity.pdbx_description
1 polymer ?
#
loop_
_entity_poly.entity_id
_entity_poly.type
_entity_poly.pdbx_seq_one_letter_code
_entity_poly.pdbx_strand_id
1 'polypeptide(L)'
;MYTKLLKSITSLSLIGGALLYTNVDEIKAAEAGIFSDVPTSHWSYPAIKDLASKNIISGYGNGKFGFGDVATREQVAALVYRVLVPNKQGGSFSNDGTRYVLKDGSTLNNPYRDIRSGSTLFPEEVLTLTKLGIFKGDGNGGFRPKDSVSRAEMAQILTIAFQVSATKKHTFNDVPNGFWAENAISAVQSNGIAAGTGEGKFGPYTTVTREQYAQFLYKALEYKNSDVKSTGDAALLTTFKDEVQKRINTYETNITLPYQTKNSNTEEVMNTLFNAYKEVANKNEYTNYNRSNASYSLSGSPGNYTFTLHITYRETKEQTEYVMKQAKAIVSSIIQVGMDDHEKVKAIHDYVVKHVSYDTSYKAYTAYEALVNRSAVCQGYALLTYQLLKEAGIENHFVVGTGDGQPHAWNLVKVDNKWYHLDTTFDDPIPDEQGRVTYSYFNLSDEQIARNHEWNRGEYPQATTNYYDTLTNKIAAGSSKTPAYEQILKDTKLNYLGNEYVANNYNELKNKMQQRYSAKPEKIEVLYKQSMDGALQDVKKAIGEISYPKGANRVSYKAEPYNAKEGYSLVTITFTY
;
A
#
# COMPACT_ATOMS: atom_id res chain seq x y z
N MET A 1 -15.05 -25.41 26.58
CA MET A 1 -14.21 -24.47 27.35
C MET A 1 -13.34 -23.67 26.36
N TYR A 2 -13.96 -22.76 25.59
CA TYR A 2 -13.23 -21.79 24.77
C TYR A 2 -14.01 -20.48 24.79
N THR A 3 -13.77 -19.73 25.86
CA THR A 3 -14.18 -18.35 26.05
C THR A 3 -13.01 -17.44 25.72
N LYS A 4 -13.34 -16.31 25.10
CA LYS A 4 -12.58 -15.06 25.07
C LYS A 4 -11.22 -15.09 24.35
N LEU A 5 -11.23 -14.51 23.17
CA LEU A 5 -10.19 -13.55 22.78
C LEU A 5 -10.87 -12.40 22.02
N LEU A 6 -11.19 -11.33 22.75
CA LEU A 6 -11.26 -10.01 22.14
C LEU A 6 -9.84 -9.69 21.64
N LYS A 7 -9.69 -9.41 20.35
CA LYS A 7 -8.48 -8.81 19.79
C LYS A 7 -8.86 -7.59 18.97
N SER A 8 -8.47 -6.43 19.49
CA SER A 8 -8.22 -5.19 18.77
C SER A 8 -7.37 -5.47 17.52
N ILE A 9 -7.83 -5.04 16.35
CA ILE A 9 -7.09 -5.19 15.09
C ILE A 9 -6.16 -3.99 14.94
N THR A 10 -4.89 -4.18 15.29
CA THR A 10 -3.78 -3.40 14.73
C THR A 10 -3.46 -3.98 13.35
N SER A 11 -3.63 -3.19 12.29
CA SER A 11 -3.29 -3.55 10.91
C SER A 11 -1.77 -3.70 10.77
N LEU A 12 -1.30 -4.93 10.55
CA LEU A 12 0.06 -5.21 10.05
C LEU A 12 -0.05 -5.77 8.63
N SER A 13 0.56 -5.09 7.68
CA SER A 13 0.72 -5.47 6.27
C SER A 13 1.87 -6.46 6.11
N LEU A 14 1.74 -7.41 5.19
CA LEU A 14 2.77 -8.42 4.93
C LEU A 14 3.26 -8.38 3.50
N ILE A 15 4.52 -7.98 3.44
CA ILE A 15 5.41 -7.97 2.29
C ILE A 15 5.46 -9.36 1.66
N GLY A 16 5.04 -9.44 0.40
CA GLY A 16 5.42 -10.52 -0.50
C GLY A 16 6.86 -10.29 -0.94
N GLY A 17 7.81 -10.93 -0.24
CA GLY A 17 9.21 -10.93 -0.62
C GLY A 17 9.51 -12.01 -1.66
N ALA A 18 9.89 -11.58 -2.86
CA ALA A 18 10.75 -12.34 -3.76
C ALA A 18 11.63 -11.33 -4.52
N LEU A 19 12.84 -11.08 -3.99
CA LEU A 19 13.90 -10.33 -4.65
C LEU A 19 14.73 -11.31 -5.48
N LEU A 20 14.85 -11.05 -6.78
CA LEU A 20 16.09 -11.31 -7.53
C LEU A 20 16.30 -10.19 -8.55
N TYR A 21 17.51 -9.61 -8.50
CA TYR A 21 18.09 -8.63 -9.40
C TYR A 21 18.01 -9.06 -10.87
N THR A 22 17.47 -8.22 -11.75
CA THR A 22 18.01 -7.98 -13.11
C THR A 22 17.58 -6.61 -13.64
N ASN A 23 18.55 -5.92 -14.23
CA ASN A 23 18.55 -4.65 -14.96
C ASN A 23 17.22 -3.91 -15.25
N VAL A 24 17.28 -2.63 -14.89
CA VAL A 24 16.47 -1.51 -15.34
C VAL A 24 16.45 -1.45 -16.87
N ASP A 25 15.40 -1.95 -17.50
CA ASP A 25 14.82 -1.42 -18.73
C ASP A 25 13.53 -2.19 -19.06
N GLU A 26 12.49 -1.44 -19.44
CA GLU A 26 11.14 -1.87 -19.83
C GLU A 26 10.09 -2.11 -18.71
N ILE A 27 9.56 -1.02 -18.17
CA ILE A 27 8.11 -0.92 -17.91
C ILE A 27 7.59 0.36 -18.59
N LYS A 28 7.15 0.22 -19.83
CA LYS A 28 6.29 1.18 -20.53
C LYS A 28 4.93 0.53 -20.80
N ALA A 29 3.89 1.33 -20.57
CA ALA A 29 2.49 1.20 -20.99
C ALA A 29 1.67 0.07 -20.33
N ALA A 30 0.37 0.19 -20.04
CA ALA A 30 -0.64 1.24 -19.98
C ALA A 30 -1.91 0.55 -19.43
N GLU A 31 -2.96 1.26 -19.02
CA GLU A 31 -4.26 0.62 -18.71
C GLU A 31 -4.83 -0.13 -19.92
N ALA A 32 -4.60 -1.44 -19.98
CA ALA A 32 -5.41 -2.48 -20.63
C ALA A 32 -4.88 -3.85 -20.19
N GLY A 33 -5.66 -4.58 -19.39
CA GLY A 33 -5.27 -5.89 -18.85
C GLY A 33 -4.31 -5.78 -17.66
N ILE A 34 -4.74 -6.20 -16.47
CA ILE A 34 -3.93 -6.15 -15.23
C ILE A 34 -2.58 -6.90 -15.39
N PHE A 35 -2.53 -7.87 -16.30
CA PHE A 35 -1.33 -8.60 -16.67
C PHE A 35 -1.27 -8.74 -18.19
N SER A 36 -0.06 -8.58 -18.75
CA SER A 36 0.15 -8.54 -20.21
C SER A 36 -0.09 -9.87 -20.92
N ASP A 37 -0.06 -10.98 -20.18
CA ASP A 37 -0.22 -12.35 -20.66
C ASP A 37 -1.65 -12.91 -20.47
N VAL A 38 -2.60 -12.13 -19.95
CA VAL A 38 -3.98 -12.56 -19.75
C VAL A 38 -4.89 -11.95 -20.83
N PRO A 39 -5.40 -12.75 -21.79
CA PRO A 39 -6.26 -12.21 -22.85
C PRO A 39 -7.58 -11.70 -22.26
N THR A 40 -7.96 -10.46 -22.60
CA THR A 40 -9.18 -9.81 -22.05
C THR A 40 -10.48 -10.49 -22.47
N SER A 41 -10.47 -11.26 -23.57
CA SER A 41 -11.57 -12.08 -24.05
C SER A 41 -11.64 -13.47 -23.40
N HIS A 42 -10.64 -13.86 -22.60
CA HIS A 42 -10.60 -15.18 -21.99
C HIS A 42 -11.58 -15.29 -20.81
N TRP A 43 -12.20 -16.46 -20.62
CA TRP A 43 -13.24 -16.68 -19.61
C TRP A 43 -12.78 -16.44 -18.17
N SER A 44 -11.48 -16.57 -17.88
CA SER A 44 -10.89 -16.33 -16.56
C SER A 44 -10.50 -14.87 -16.31
N TYR A 45 -10.52 -14.01 -17.34
CA TYR A 45 -10.08 -12.63 -17.23
C TYR A 45 -10.84 -11.83 -16.15
N PRO A 46 -12.19 -11.90 -16.03
CA PRO A 46 -12.90 -11.20 -14.97
C PRO A 46 -12.49 -11.65 -13.57
N ALA A 47 -12.28 -12.96 -13.38
CA ALA A 47 -11.87 -13.51 -12.09
C ALA A 47 -10.46 -13.07 -11.70
N ILE A 48 -9.50 -13.16 -12.64
CA ILE A 48 -8.13 -12.71 -12.42
C ILE A 48 -8.12 -11.20 -12.11
N LYS A 49 -8.90 -10.42 -12.87
CA LYS A 49 -9.01 -8.97 -12.68
C LYS A 49 -9.54 -8.61 -11.29
N ASP A 50 -10.63 -9.25 -10.86
CA ASP A 50 -11.29 -9.01 -9.58
C ASP A 50 -10.43 -9.46 -8.39
N LEU A 51 -9.81 -10.63 -8.46
CA LEU A 51 -8.94 -11.11 -7.39
C LEU A 51 -7.66 -10.27 -7.27
N ALA A 52 -7.15 -9.75 -8.39
CA ALA A 52 -5.96 -8.90 -8.40
C ALA A 52 -6.27 -7.50 -7.83
N SER A 53 -7.41 -6.90 -8.17
CA SER A 53 -7.83 -5.61 -7.60
C SER A 53 -8.10 -5.70 -6.10
N LYS A 54 -8.40 -6.89 -5.57
CA LYS A 54 -8.55 -7.16 -4.13
C LYS A 54 -7.24 -7.59 -3.45
N ASN A 55 -6.11 -7.55 -4.17
CA ASN A 55 -4.80 -8.04 -3.71
C ASN A 55 -4.79 -9.51 -3.26
N ILE A 56 -5.79 -10.31 -3.66
CA ILE A 56 -5.86 -11.74 -3.31
C ILE A 56 -4.85 -12.53 -4.14
N ILE A 57 -4.71 -12.19 -5.43
CA ILE A 57 -3.82 -12.84 -6.39
C ILE A 57 -2.79 -11.85 -6.93
N SER A 58 -1.57 -12.33 -7.20
CA SER A 58 -0.49 -11.53 -7.78
C SER A 58 0.19 -12.27 -8.92
N GLY A 59 0.75 -11.52 -9.87
CA GLY A 59 1.62 -12.03 -10.93
C GLY A 59 3.06 -12.30 -10.45
N TYR A 60 3.98 -12.53 -11.37
CA TYR A 60 5.39 -12.80 -11.06
C TYR A 60 6.24 -11.55 -10.80
N GLY A 61 5.63 -10.37 -10.79
CA GLY A 61 6.33 -9.09 -10.57
C GLY A 61 6.94 -8.46 -11.82
N ASN A 62 6.90 -9.15 -12.97
CA ASN A 62 7.37 -8.66 -14.28
C ASN A 62 6.21 -8.25 -15.21
N GLY A 63 5.07 -7.85 -14.64
CA GLY A 63 3.85 -7.52 -15.40
C GLY A 63 3.08 -8.74 -15.96
N LYS A 64 3.57 -9.96 -15.75
CA LYS A 64 2.87 -11.20 -16.16
C LYS A 64 2.19 -11.89 -14.98
N PHE A 65 1.03 -12.47 -15.26
CA PHE A 65 0.26 -13.30 -14.34
C PHE A 65 0.87 -14.70 -14.19
N GLY A 66 1.48 -15.24 -15.25
CA GLY A 66 1.78 -16.67 -15.40
C GLY A 66 0.59 -17.43 -15.98
N PHE A 67 -0.09 -16.84 -16.97
CA PHE A 67 -1.28 -17.43 -17.60
C PHE A 67 -0.94 -18.78 -18.27
N GLY A 68 -1.65 -19.84 -17.92
CA GLY A 68 -1.41 -21.20 -18.40
C GLY A 68 -0.40 -22.01 -17.56
N ASP A 69 0.36 -21.37 -16.67
CA ASP A 69 1.32 -22.10 -15.83
C ASP A 69 0.62 -23.00 -14.82
N VAL A 70 1.28 -24.06 -14.39
CA VAL A 70 0.74 -24.98 -13.37
C VAL A 70 0.89 -24.36 -11.97
N ALA A 71 -0.18 -24.43 -11.17
CA ALA A 71 -0.16 -23.95 -9.81
C ALA A 71 0.44 -24.97 -8.83
N THR A 72 1.39 -24.52 -8.02
CA THR A 72 2.03 -25.33 -6.98
C THR A 72 1.22 -25.34 -5.69
N ARG A 73 1.40 -26.38 -4.87
CA ARG A 73 0.74 -26.55 -3.58
C ARG A 73 0.99 -25.38 -2.63
N GLU A 74 2.21 -24.87 -2.58
CA GLU A 74 2.53 -23.70 -1.74
C GLU A 74 1.86 -22.41 -2.24
N GLN A 75 1.72 -22.22 -3.56
CA GLN A 75 1.04 -21.05 -4.12
C GLN A 75 -0.45 -21.10 -3.78
N VAL A 76 -1.09 -22.26 -3.91
CA VAL A 76 -2.49 -22.42 -3.51
C VAL A 76 -2.66 -22.19 -2.00
N ALA A 77 -1.75 -22.68 -1.17
CA ALA A 77 -1.77 -22.43 0.27
C ALA A 77 -1.66 -20.92 0.58
N ALA A 78 -0.72 -20.20 -0.05
CA ALA A 78 -0.56 -18.76 0.16
C ALA A 78 -1.83 -17.98 -0.18
N LEU A 79 -2.52 -18.36 -1.26
CA LEU A 79 -3.75 -17.70 -1.72
C LEU A 79 -4.94 -17.97 -0.80
N VAL A 80 -5.19 -19.23 -0.45
CA VAL A 80 -6.28 -19.59 0.47
C VAL A 80 -6.04 -18.95 1.84
N TYR A 81 -4.79 -18.91 2.30
CA TYR A 81 -4.43 -18.23 3.54
C TYR A 81 -4.76 -16.75 3.48
N ARG A 82 -4.39 -16.06 2.40
CA ARG A 82 -4.65 -14.61 2.25
C ARG A 82 -6.13 -14.25 2.36
N VAL A 83 -7.01 -15.15 1.92
CA VAL A 83 -8.46 -14.95 2.05
C VAL A 83 -8.96 -15.22 3.48
N LEU A 84 -8.47 -16.27 4.13
CA LEU A 84 -9.02 -16.73 5.41
C LEU A 84 -8.36 -16.10 6.64
N VAL A 85 -7.11 -15.66 6.49
CA VAL A 85 -6.26 -15.15 7.57
C VAL A 85 -5.62 -13.84 7.08
N PRO A 86 -6.34 -12.71 7.15
CA PRO A 86 -5.91 -11.45 6.54
C PRO A 86 -4.66 -10.84 7.19
N ASN A 87 -4.34 -11.25 8.42
CA ASN A 87 -3.17 -10.78 9.16
C ASN A 87 -2.15 -11.90 9.28
N LYS A 88 -1.30 -12.07 8.26
CA LYS A 88 -0.06 -12.85 8.41
C LYS A 88 0.75 -12.23 9.57
N GLN A 89 1.51 -13.01 10.31
CA GLN A 89 2.33 -12.47 11.40
C GLN A 89 3.81 -12.38 11.01
N GLY A 90 4.27 -13.28 10.15
CA GLY A 90 5.67 -13.59 10.01
C GLY A 90 6.15 -14.39 11.22
N GLY A 91 7.32 -15.01 11.06
CA GLY A 91 7.87 -15.87 12.08
C GLY A 91 9.15 -16.53 11.62
N SER A 92 9.65 -17.45 12.44
CA SER A 92 10.82 -18.25 12.14
C SER A 92 10.65 -19.67 12.67
N PHE A 93 11.38 -20.62 12.09
CA PHE A 93 11.42 -21.97 12.63
C PHE A 93 12.16 -21.99 13.96
N SER A 94 11.72 -22.86 14.87
CA SER A 94 12.52 -23.25 16.03
C SER A 94 13.85 -23.88 15.60
N ASN A 95 14.84 -23.88 16.49
CA ASN A 95 16.17 -24.42 16.20
C ASN A 95 16.16 -25.88 15.73
N ASP A 96 15.19 -26.68 16.19
CA ASP A 96 14.99 -28.08 15.79
C ASP A 96 14.09 -28.26 14.55
N GLY A 97 13.54 -27.18 13.99
CA GLY A 97 12.65 -27.20 12.82
C GLY A 97 11.25 -27.78 13.06
N THR A 98 10.94 -28.22 14.29
CA THR A 98 9.68 -28.90 14.62
C THR A 98 8.49 -27.95 14.79
N ARG A 99 8.76 -26.66 14.93
CA ARG A 99 7.75 -25.62 15.14
C ARG A 99 8.07 -24.38 14.32
N TYR A 100 7.04 -23.65 13.94
CA TYR A 100 7.14 -22.30 13.42
C TYR A 100 6.62 -21.32 14.48
N VAL A 101 7.49 -20.41 14.92
CA VAL A 101 7.24 -19.43 15.97
C VAL A 101 6.80 -18.13 15.32
N LEU A 102 5.56 -17.74 15.57
CA LEU A 102 4.98 -16.49 15.09
C LEU A 102 5.52 -15.30 15.89
N LYS A 103 5.44 -14.09 15.32
CA LYS A 103 5.91 -12.87 16.01
C LYS A 103 5.22 -12.60 17.36
N ASP A 104 3.97 -13.04 17.54
CA ASP A 104 3.26 -12.92 18.81
C ASP A 104 3.69 -13.98 19.87
N GLY A 105 4.70 -14.81 19.55
CA GLY A 105 5.23 -15.85 20.41
C GLY A 105 4.44 -17.17 20.37
N SER A 106 3.28 -17.21 19.71
CA SER A 106 2.55 -18.45 19.50
C SER A 106 3.27 -19.37 18.52
N THR A 107 2.98 -20.67 18.58
CA THR A 107 3.68 -21.68 17.77
C THR A 107 2.71 -22.53 16.96
N LEU A 108 3.14 -22.86 15.74
CA LEU A 108 2.51 -23.83 14.86
C LEU A 108 3.37 -25.09 14.83
N ASN A 109 2.77 -26.25 15.10
CA ASN A 109 3.45 -27.52 14.96
C ASN A 109 3.72 -27.78 13.48
N ASN A 110 4.94 -28.23 13.16
CA ASN A 110 5.32 -28.62 11.81
C ASN A 110 5.30 -30.14 11.69
N PRO A 111 4.26 -30.74 11.07
CA PRO A 111 4.19 -32.18 10.87
C PRO A 111 4.97 -32.65 9.64
N TYR A 112 5.61 -31.75 8.90
CA TYR A 112 6.18 -32.03 7.59
C TYR A 112 7.71 -32.00 7.59
N ARG A 113 8.32 -33.05 7.07
CA ARG A 113 9.79 -33.20 6.95
C ARG A 113 10.41 -32.27 5.91
N ASP A 114 9.61 -31.81 4.95
CA ASP A 114 10.01 -31.01 3.79
C ASP A 114 9.59 -29.53 3.88
N ILE A 115 8.97 -29.13 5.00
CA ILE A 115 8.73 -27.73 5.34
C ILE A 115 9.77 -27.31 6.37
N ARG A 116 10.75 -26.53 5.94
CA ARG A 116 11.88 -26.05 6.75
C ARG A 116 12.35 -24.69 6.24
N SER A 117 13.24 -24.04 6.97
CA SER A 117 13.84 -22.78 6.52
C SER A 117 14.39 -22.92 5.10
N GLY A 118 13.95 -22.04 4.19
CA GLY A 118 14.36 -22.03 2.78
C GLY A 118 13.65 -23.03 1.86
N SER A 119 12.86 -24.00 2.35
CA SER A 119 12.16 -24.95 1.45
C SER A 119 10.93 -24.35 0.78
N THR A 120 10.30 -23.38 1.43
CA THR A 120 9.19 -22.59 0.90
C THR A 120 9.26 -21.17 1.46
N LEU A 121 8.71 -20.22 0.71
CA LEU A 121 8.50 -18.85 1.19
C LEU A 121 7.23 -18.71 2.03
N PHE A 122 6.41 -19.77 2.12
CA PHE A 122 5.09 -19.74 2.74
C PHE A 122 4.92 -20.72 3.93
N PRO A 123 5.88 -20.81 4.87
CA PRO A 123 5.80 -21.79 5.96
C PRO A 123 4.63 -21.50 6.91
N GLU A 124 4.33 -20.23 7.18
CA GLU A 124 3.21 -19.84 8.05
C GLU A 124 1.87 -20.24 7.44
N GLU A 125 1.70 -19.99 6.14
CA GLU A 125 0.48 -20.25 5.40
C GLU A 125 0.20 -21.75 5.34
N VAL A 126 1.22 -22.54 4.98
CA VAL A 126 1.15 -24.00 4.95
C VAL A 126 0.77 -24.58 6.31
N LEU A 127 1.44 -24.14 7.37
CA LEU A 127 1.24 -24.70 8.72
C LEU A 127 -0.06 -24.24 9.35
N THR A 128 -0.50 -23.00 9.11
CA THR A 128 -1.79 -22.51 9.60
C THR A 128 -2.94 -23.23 8.92
N LEU A 129 -2.91 -23.36 7.59
CA LEU A 129 -3.97 -24.08 6.88
C LEU A 129 -3.97 -25.58 7.18
N THR A 130 -2.82 -26.15 7.53
CA THR A 130 -2.73 -27.52 8.06
C THR A 130 -3.39 -27.62 9.43
N LYS A 131 -3.13 -26.68 10.34
CA LYS A 131 -3.79 -26.61 11.65
C LYS A 131 -5.31 -26.44 11.54
N LEU A 132 -5.77 -25.71 10.53
CA LEU A 132 -7.20 -25.55 10.21
C LEU A 132 -7.80 -26.77 9.49
N GLY A 133 -7.00 -27.78 9.16
CA GLY A 133 -7.45 -29.01 8.49
C GLY A 133 -7.75 -28.84 7.00
N ILE A 134 -7.46 -27.67 6.43
CA ILE A 134 -7.67 -27.36 5.00
C ILE A 134 -6.63 -28.08 4.14
N PHE A 135 -5.37 -28.07 4.58
CA PHE A 135 -4.31 -28.82 3.94
C PHE A 135 -3.93 -30.06 4.73
N LYS A 136 -3.55 -31.11 3.98
CA LYS A 136 -2.96 -32.34 4.51
C LYS A 136 -1.74 -32.71 3.66
N GLY A 137 -0.77 -33.33 4.31
CA GLY A 137 0.39 -33.91 3.64
C GLY A 137 0.06 -35.22 2.93
N ASP A 138 1.10 -35.84 2.38
CA ASP A 138 1.04 -37.08 1.60
C ASP A 138 0.82 -38.36 2.43
N GLY A 139 0.62 -38.25 3.74
CA GLY A 139 0.51 -39.37 4.68
C GLY A 139 1.86 -39.96 5.12
N ASN A 140 2.95 -39.60 4.45
CA ASN A 140 4.32 -39.99 4.77
C ASN A 140 5.11 -38.81 5.35
N GLY A 141 4.44 -37.79 5.87
CA GLY A 141 5.05 -36.62 6.49
C GLY A 141 5.63 -35.62 5.51
N GLY A 142 5.30 -35.65 4.21
CA GLY A 142 5.65 -34.62 3.23
C GLY A 142 4.47 -33.70 2.89
N PHE A 143 4.71 -32.39 2.78
CA PHE A 143 3.73 -31.43 2.25
C PHE A 143 3.83 -31.29 0.73
N ARG A 144 5.04 -31.40 0.19
CA ARG A 144 5.43 -31.24 -1.22
C ARG A 144 5.11 -29.85 -1.77
N PRO A 145 5.75 -28.79 -1.26
CA PRO A 145 5.36 -27.40 -1.55
C PRO A 145 5.47 -27.02 -3.04
N LYS A 146 6.43 -27.61 -3.77
CA LYS A 146 6.69 -27.32 -5.18
C LYS A 146 5.89 -28.19 -6.16
N ASP A 147 5.22 -29.22 -5.66
CA ASP A 147 4.41 -30.10 -6.51
C ASP A 147 3.15 -29.37 -6.98
N SER A 148 2.66 -29.76 -8.16
CA SER A 148 1.39 -29.28 -8.69
C SER A 148 0.20 -29.77 -7.88
N VAL A 149 -0.88 -28.98 -7.85
CA VAL A 149 -2.17 -29.39 -7.28
C VAL A 149 -3.05 -30.06 -8.34
N SER A 150 -3.60 -31.23 -8.04
CA SER A 150 -4.62 -31.87 -8.88
C SER A 150 -6.00 -31.25 -8.70
N ARG A 151 -6.89 -31.38 -9.69
CA ARG A 151 -8.27 -30.87 -9.59
C ARG A 151 -9.06 -31.47 -8.43
N ALA A 152 -8.85 -32.74 -8.09
CA ALA A 152 -9.49 -33.37 -6.93
C ALA A 152 -9.00 -32.80 -5.59
N GLU A 153 -7.68 -32.57 -5.45
CA GLU A 153 -7.14 -31.88 -4.27
C GLU A 153 -7.65 -30.45 -4.17
N MET A 154 -7.73 -29.73 -5.30
CA MET A 154 -8.27 -28.38 -5.32
C MET A 154 -9.74 -28.33 -4.89
N ALA A 155 -10.56 -29.27 -5.37
CA ALA A 155 -11.96 -29.38 -4.93
C ALA A 155 -12.04 -29.54 -3.41
N GLN A 156 -11.24 -30.45 -2.82
CA GLN A 156 -11.19 -30.63 -1.37
C GLN A 156 -10.75 -29.38 -0.62
N ILE A 157 -9.69 -28.72 -1.08
CA ILE A 157 -9.18 -27.48 -0.47
C ILE A 157 -10.29 -26.42 -0.44
N LEU A 158 -10.96 -26.17 -1.56
CA LEU A 158 -12.02 -25.16 -1.64
C LEU A 158 -13.25 -25.53 -0.81
N THR A 159 -13.67 -26.80 -0.86
CA THR A 159 -14.80 -27.31 -0.07
C THR A 159 -14.56 -27.11 1.43
N ILE A 160 -13.37 -27.44 1.94
CA ILE A 160 -13.06 -27.29 3.36
C ILE A 160 -12.86 -25.81 3.72
N ALA A 161 -12.09 -25.07 2.93
CA ALA A 161 -11.77 -23.66 3.17
C ALA A 161 -13.01 -22.75 3.18
N PHE A 162 -13.95 -23.02 2.28
CA PHE A 162 -15.14 -22.19 2.07
C PHE A 162 -16.44 -22.86 2.52
N GLN A 163 -16.34 -24.02 3.19
CA GLN A 163 -17.48 -24.79 3.71
C GLN A 163 -18.55 -25.09 2.66
N VAL A 164 -18.12 -25.35 1.43
CA VAL A 164 -19.03 -25.59 0.29
C VAL A 164 -19.73 -26.92 0.48
N SER A 165 -21.07 -26.92 0.53
CA SER A 165 -21.84 -28.15 0.69
C SER A 165 -22.42 -28.63 -0.64
N ALA A 166 -22.37 -29.94 -0.90
CA ALA A 166 -22.99 -30.50 -2.09
C ALA A 166 -24.51 -30.40 -2.03
N THR A 167 -25.12 -29.79 -3.04
CA THR A 167 -26.58 -29.74 -3.17
C THR A 167 -27.10 -30.93 -3.97
N LYS A 168 -26.25 -31.54 -4.80
CA LYS A 168 -26.52 -32.73 -5.61
C LYS A 168 -25.23 -33.53 -5.80
N LYS A 169 -25.38 -34.82 -6.07
CA LYS A 169 -24.25 -35.69 -6.48
C LYS A 169 -23.71 -35.28 -7.84
N HIS A 170 -22.40 -35.43 -8.05
CA HIS A 170 -21.79 -35.15 -9.34
C HIS A 170 -22.31 -36.05 -10.47
N THR A 171 -22.08 -35.63 -11.71
CA THR A 171 -22.47 -36.38 -12.93
C THR A 171 -21.31 -36.94 -13.74
N PHE A 172 -20.08 -36.85 -13.22
CA PHE A 172 -18.88 -37.28 -13.93
C PHE A 172 -18.66 -38.80 -13.95
N ASN A 173 -18.31 -39.33 -15.12
CA ASN A 173 -18.10 -40.76 -15.36
C ASN A 173 -16.71 -41.25 -14.91
N ASP A 174 -15.75 -40.34 -14.77
CA ASP A 174 -14.37 -40.62 -14.34
C ASP A 174 -14.16 -40.40 -12.83
N VAL A 175 -15.26 -40.22 -12.08
CA VAL A 175 -15.27 -40.15 -10.61
C VAL A 175 -16.12 -41.30 -10.08
N PRO A 176 -15.51 -42.43 -9.67
CA PRO A 176 -16.26 -43.59 -9.21
C PRO A 176 -16.90 -43.37 -7.83
N ASN A 177 -17.95 -44.13 -7.54
CA ASN A 177 -18.54 -44.16 -6.20
C ASN A 177 -17.49 -44.54 -5.15
N GLY A 178 -17.44 -43.82 -4.04
CA GLY A 178 -16.44 -44.01 -2.98
C GLY A 178 -15.09 -43.37 -3.28
N PHE A 179 -14.95 -42.60 -4.36
CA PHE A 179 -13.73 -41.84 -4.63
C PHE A 179 -13.46 -40.86 -3.49
N TRP A 180 -12.19 -40.77 -3.05
CA TRP A 180 -11.82 -40.03 -1.83
C TRP A 180 -12.22 -38.53 -1.85
N ALA A 181 -12.36 -37.93 -3.03
CA ALA A 181 -12.80 -36.55 -3.22
C ALA A 181 -14.23 -36.44 -3.81
N GLU A 182 -15.00 -37.53 -3.90
CA GLU A 182 -16.34 -37.57 -4.52
C GLU A 182 -17.27 -36.48 -3.98
N ASN A 183 -17.30 -36.32 -2.66
CA ASN A 183 -18.16 -35.33 -2.00
C ASN A 183 -17.73 -33.89 -2.32
N ALA A 184 -16.42 -33.62 -2.33
CA ALA A 184 -15.90 -32.30 -2.68
C ALA A 184 -16.12 -31.97 -4.16
N ILE A 185 -15.92 -32.94 -5.05
CA ILE A 185 -16.20 -32.80 -6.49
C ILE A 185 -17.69 -32.52 -6.71
N SER A 186 -18.56 -33.24 -6.01
CA SER A 186 -20.01 -32.97 -6.02
C SER A 186 -20.31 -31.55 -5.55
N ALA A 187 -19.68 -31.10 -4.46
CA ALA A 187 -19.88 -29.77 -3.90
C ALA A 187 -19.46 -28.65 -4.86
N VAL A 188 -18.28 -28.73 -5.46
CA VAL A 188 -17.82 -27.70 -6.39
C VAL A 188 -18.59 -27.72 -7.71
N GLN A 189 -19.06 -28.89 -8.17
CA GLN A 189 -19.90 -28.97 -9.38
C GLN A 189 -21.30 -28.43 -9.12
N SER A 190 -21.96 -28.89 -8.06
CA SER A 190 -23.37 -28.57 -7.78
C SER A 190 -23.58 -27.08 -7.48
N ASN A 191 -22.53 -26.37 -7.07
CA ASN A 191 -22.55 -24.95 -6.76
C ASN A 191 -21.87 -24.08 -7.85
N GLY A 192 -21.54 -24.66 -9.01
CA GLY A 192 -20.99 -23.92 -10.15
C GLY A 192 -19.58 -23.35 -9.92
N ILE A 193 -18.85 -23.87 -8.93
CA ILE A 193 -17.46 -23.47 -8.63
C ILE A 193 -16.50 -24.09 -9.64
N ALA A 194 -16.68 -25.36 -9.99
CA ALA A 194 -15.87 -26.05 -10.98
C ALA A 194 -16.75 -26.84 -11.97
N ALA A 195 -16.55 -26.59 -13.27
CA ALA A 195 -17.11 -27.39 -14.35
C ALA A 195 -16.20 -28.57 -14.70
N GLY A 196 -16.74 -29.57 -15.40
CA GLY A 196 -15.95 -30.67 -15.96
C GLY A 196 -15.05 -30.23 -17.12
N THR A 197 -14.17 -31.13 -17.54
CA THR A 197 -13.23 -30.91 -18.65
C THR A 197 -13.86 -31.22 -20.03
N GLY A 198 -15.12 -31.64 -20.07
CA GLY A 198 -15.82 -32.11 -21.28
C GLY A 198 -16.10 -33.61 -21.25
N GLU A 199 -16.96 -34.10 -22.16
CA GLU A 199 -17.28 -35.53 -22.33
C GLU A 199 -17.78 -36.25 -21.06
N GLY A 200 -18.40 -35.53 -20.14
CA GLY A 200 -18.82 -36.08 -18.85
C GLY A 200 -17.66 -36.43 -17.90
N LYS A 201 -16.48 -35.83 -18.08
CA LYS A 201 -15.29 -36.03 -17.23
C LYS A 201 -15.02 -34.82 -16.32
N PHE A 202 -14.52 -35.09 -15.11
CA PHE A 202 -13.99 -34.08 -14.20
C PHE A 202 -12.49 -33.87 -14.38
N GLY A 203 -11.74 -34.92 -14.74
CA GLY A 203 -10.28 -34.94 -14.74
C GLY A 203 -9.69 -34.87 -13.33
N PRO A 204 -10.00 -35.78 -12.40
CA PRO A 204 -9.62 -35.63 -10.99
C PRO A 204 -8.10 -35.54 -10.75
N TYR A 205 -7.31 -36.19 -11.60
CA TYR A 205 -5.84 -36.22 -11.50
C TYR A 205 -5.14 -35.17 -12.36
N THR A 206 -5.85 -34.38 -13.16
CA THR A 206 -5.20 -33.36 -13.98
C THR A 206 -4.77 -32.18 -13.11
N THR A 207 -3.66 -31.57 -13.48
CA THR A 207 -3.09 -30.43 -12.76
C THR A 207 -3.90 -29.17 -13.00
N VAL A 208 -3.98 -28.30 -11.99
CA VAL A 208 -4.68 -27.02 -12.08
C VAL A 208 -3.72 -25.93 -12.54
N THR A 209 -4.10 -25.19 -13.56
CA THR A 209 -3.35 -24.02 -14.04
C THR A 209 -3.67 -22.75 -13.24
N ARG A 210 -2.85 -21.70 -13.40
CA ARG A 210 -2.97 -20.47 -12.62
C ARG A 210 -4.32 -19.76 -12.83
N GLU A 211 -4.79 -19.74 -14.06
CA GLU A 211 -6.08 -19.16 -14.43
C GLU A 211 -7.26 -20.01 -13.99
N GLN A 212 -7.12 -21.34 -13.96
CA GLN A 212 -8.16 -22.24 -13.47
C GLN A 212 -8.36 -22.07 -11.96
N TYR A 213 -7.28 -22.03 -11.17
CA TYR A 213 -7.47 -21.80 -9.74
C TYR A 213 -8.03 -20.41 -9.46
N ALA A 214 -7.61 -19.37 -10.21
CA ALA A 214 -8.13 -18.02 -10.03
C ALA A 214 -9.64 -18.00 -10.22
N GLN A 215 -10.13 -18.69 -11.25
CA GLN A 215 -11.55 -18.85 -11.48
C GLN A 215 -12.25 -19.64 -10.36
N PHE A 216 -11.70 -20.77 -9.92
CA PHE A 216 -12.33 -21.57 -8.87
C PHE A 216 -12.38 -20.81 -7.55
N LEU A 217 -11.31 -20.11 -7.19
CA LEU A 217 -11.27 -19.26 -6.01
C LEU A 217 -12.29 -18.15 -6.12
N TYR A 218 -12.31 -17.40 -7.23
CA TYR A 218 -13.30 -16.36 -7.49
C TYR A 218 -14.73 -16.88 -7.32
N LYS A 219 -15.05 -18.05 -7.90
CA LYS A 219 -16.37 -18.68 -7.75
C LYS A 219 -16.65 -19.19 -6.35
N ALA A 220 -15.65 -19.67 -5.62
CA ALA A 220 -15.81 -20.06 -4.22
C ALA A 220 -16.06 -18.85 -3.32
N LEU A 221 -15.44 -17.69 -3.60
CA LEU A 221 -15.74 -16.43 -2.92
C LEU A 221 -17.12 -15.92 -3.31
N GLU A 222 -17.50 -15.99 -4.59
CA GLU A 222 -18.87 -15.70 -5.00
C GLU A 222 -19.86 -16.61 -4.29
N TYR A 223 -19.59 -17.91 -4.16
CA TYR A 223 -20.43 -18.86 -3.41
C TYR A 223 -20.53 -18.45 -1.94
N LYS A 224 -19.41 -18.16 -1.26
CA LYS A 224 -19.44 -17.70 0.14
C LYS A 224 -20.17 -16.36 0.30
N ASN A 225 -20.10 -15.51 -0.72
CA ASN A 225 -20.88 -14.27 -0.80
C ASN A 225 -22.31 -14.48 -1.35
N SER A 226 -22.67 -15.68 -1.84
CA SER A 226 -23.95 -16.06 -2.45
C SER A 226 -24.74 -17.09 -1.63
N ASP A 227 -24.15 -17.70 -0.61
CA ASP A 227 -24.91 -18.10 0.59
C ASP A 227 -25.53 -16.84 1.26
N VAL A 228 -25.11 -15.66 0.81
CA VAL A 228 -25.85 -14.39 0.84
C VAL A 228 -26.47 -14.07 -0.54
N LYS A 229 -27.29 -14.94 -1.14
CA LYS A 229 -28.12 -14.56 -2.32
C LYS A 229 -29.62 -14.64 -2.07
N SER A 230 -30.18 -13.43 -2.14
CA SER A 230 -31.55 -13.05 -2.52
C SER A 230 -32.67 -13.49 -1.59
N THR A 231 -32.80 -12.81 -0.45
CA THR A 231 -33.94 -12.99 0.45
C THR A 231 -34.54 -11.71 1.06
N GLY A 232 -33.99 -10.52 0.77
CA GLY A 232 -34.34 -9.25 1.42
C GLY A 232 -33.12 -8.51 2.02
N ASP A 233 -32.01 -9.22 2.23
CA ASP A 233 -30.85 -8.69 2.98
C ASP A 233 -29.99 -7.68 2.22
N ALA A 234 -29.94 -7.70 0.88
CA ALA A 234 -29.14 -6.72 0.12
C ALA A 234 -29.70 -5.29 0.25
N ALA A 235 -31.02 -5.13 0.17
CA ALA A 235 -31.67 -3.84 0.39
C ALA A 235 -31.51 -3.39 1.85
N LEU A 236 -31.65 -4.31 2.81
CA LEU A 236 -31.39 -4.05 4.23
C LEU A 236 -29.96 -3.59 4.49
N LEU A 237 -28.97 -4.22 3.85
CA LEU A 237 -27.57 -3.84 3.97
C LEU A 237 -27.29 -2.45 3.37
N THR A 238 -27.94 -2.11 2.25
CA THR A 238 -27.89 -0.75 1.70
C THR A 238 -28.50 0.27 2.67
N THR A 239 -29.70 0.01 3.20
CA THR A 239 -30.33 0.88 4.20
C THR A 239 -29.47 1.04 5.46
N PHE A 240 -28.84 -0.05 5.92
CA PHE A 240 -27.89 0.00 7.03
C PHE A 240 -26.69 0.91 6.70
N LYS A 241 -26.08 0.74 5.52
CA LYS A 241 -24.95 1.59 5.09
C LYS A 241 -25.33 3.06 5.02
N ASP A 242 -26.51 3.39 4.47
CA ASP A 242 -26.99 4.76 4.34
C ASP A 242 -27.22 5.41 5.71
N GLU A 243 -27.80 4.67 6.66
CA GLU A 243 -28.05 5.17 8.01
C GLU A 243 -26.74 5.31 8.81
N VAL A 244 -25.79 4.37 8.68
CA VAL A 244 -24.44 4.52 9.25
C VAL A 244 -23.74 5.75 8.65
N GLN A 245 -23.81 5.95 7.33
CA GLN A 245 -23.19 7.09 6.65
C GLN A 245 -23.76 8.41 7.17
N LYS A 246 -25.10 8.49 7.29
CA LYS A 246 -25.79 9.66 7.81
C LYS A 246 -25.32 10.02 9.22
N ARG A 247 -25.22 9.03 10.11
CA ARG A 247 -24.83 9.24 11.51
C ARG A 247 -23.35 9.57 11.70
N ILE A 248 -22.48 8.96 10.90
CA ILE A 248 -21.05 9.32 10.86
C ILE A 248 -20.89 10.77 10.37
N ASN A 249 -21.65 11.19 9.35
CA ASN A 249 -21.60 12.57 8.85
C ASN A 249 -22.09 13.60 9.88
N THR A 250 -22.89 13.19 10.85
CA THR A 250 -23.31 14.05 11.98
C THR A 250 -22.42 13.91 13.21
N TYR A 251 -21.29 13.19 13.13
CA TYR A 251 -20.37 12.94 14.24
C TYR A 251 -21.04 12.24 15.44
N GLU A 252 -22.06 11.41 15.20
CA GLU A 252 -22.70 10.63 16.26
C GLU A 252 -21.70 9.60 16.82
N THR A 253 -21.55 9.58 18.14
CA THR A 253 -20.57 8.72 18.84
C THR A 253 -21.15 7.38 19.28
N ASN A 254 -22.48 7.25 19.35
CA ASN A 254 -23.18 6.06 19.84
C ASN A 254 -24.31 5.69 18.87
N ILE A 255 -23.98 4.93 17.83
CA ILE A 255 -24.90 4.54 16.77
C ILE A 255 -25.54 3.19 17.12
N THR A 256 -26.86 3.14 17.24
CA THR A 256 -27.61 1.89 17.48
C THR A 256 -28.64 1.69 16.39
N LEU A 257 -28.49 0.60 15.64
CA LEU A 257 -29.32 0.30 14.47
C LEU A 257 -29.95 -1.10 14.58
N PRO A 258 -31.28 -1.22 14.43
CA PRO A 258 -31.91 -2.52 14.28
C PRO A 258 -31.56 -3.14 12.93
N TYR A 259 -31.37 -4.46 12.90
CA TYR A 259 -31.10 -5.22 11.69
C TYR A 259 -31.87 -6.54 11.71
N GLN A 260 -33.00 -6.55 10.99
CA GLN A 260 -33.88 -7.72 10.87
C GLN A 260 -33.58 -8.45 9.58
N THR A 261 -33.04 -9.66 9.68
CA THR A 261 -32.54 -10.44 8.56
C THR A 261 -33.03 -11.88 8.66
N LYS A 262 -33.07 -12.61 7.55
CA LYS A 262 -33.33 -14.06 7.60
C LYS A 262 -32.11 -14.84 8.07
N ASN A 263 -30.93 -14.24 8.07
CA ASN A 263 -29.71 -14.89 8.54
C ASN A 263 -29.69 -15.02 10.07
N SER A 264 -29.84 -16.24 10.57
CA SER A 264 -29.81 -16.57 12.00
C SER A 264 -28.39 -16.79 12.56
N ASN A 265 -27.35 -16.69 11.73
CA ASN A 265 -25.96 -16.81 12.14
C ASN A 265 -25.40 -15.46 12.62
N THR A 266 -25.31 -15.30 13.94
CA THR A 266 -24.83 -14.07 14.58
C THR A 266 -23.43 -13.63 14.12
N GLU A 267 -22.50 -14.57 13.91
CA GLU A 267 -21.11 -14.23 13.52
C GLU A 267 -21.05 -13.71 12.08
N GLU A 268 -21.79 -14.33 11.18
CA GLU A 268 -21.87 -13.90 9.78
C GLU A 268 -22.53 -12.52 9.64
N VAL A 269 -23.62 -12.30 10.37
CA VAL A 269 -24.30 -11.00 10.42
C VAL A 269 -23.38 -9.93 10.98
N MET A 270 -22.68 -10.23 12.08
CA MET A 270 -21.71 -9.31 12.68
C MET A 270 -20.62 -8.91 11.70
N ASN A 271 -19.99 -9.89 11.03
CA ASN A 271 -18.94 -9.63 10.05
C ASN A 271 -19.46 -8.82 8.86
N THR A 272 -20.68 -9.11 8.39
CA THR A 272 -21.34 -8.39 7.29
C THR A 272 -21.56 -6.92 7.64
N LEU A 273 -22.14 -6.63 8.81
CA LEU A 273 -22.42 -5.27 9.27
C LEU A 273 -21.14 -4.50 9.59
N PHE A 274 -20.15 -5.16 10.19
CA PHE A 274 -18.84 -4.56 10.43
C PHE A 274 -18.13 -4.17 9.11
N ASN A 275 -18.13 -5.07 8.12
CA ASN A 275 -17.54 -4.77 6.81
C ASN A 275 -18.29 -3.64 6.08
N ALA A 276 -19.62 -3.61 6.20
CA ALA A 276 -20.43 -2.51 5.66
C ALA A 276 -20.13 -1.17 6.34
N TYR A 277 -19.95 -1.17 7.67
CA TYR A 277 -19.47 0.01 8.39
C TYR A 277 -18.08 0.45 7.90
N LYS A 278 -17.12 -0.47 7.76
CA LYS A 278 -15.76 -0.15 7.27
C LYS A 278 -15.80 0.48 5.88
N GLU A 279 -16.60 -0.08 4.97
CA GLU A 279 -16.78 0.46 3.63
C GLU A 279 -17.32 1.89 3.68
N VAL A 280 -18.33 2.16 4.50
CA VAL A 280 -18.91 3.49 4.69
C VAL A 280 -17.89 4.47 5.29
N ALA A 281 -17.20 4.06 6.35
CA ALA A 281 -16.20 4.90 7.02
C ALA A 281 -15.06 5.30 6.06
N ASN A 282 -14.60 4.38 5.21
CA ASN A 282 -13.52 4.63 4.25
C ASN A 282 -13.91 5.58 3.11
N LYS A 283 -15.20 5.87 2.88
CA LYS A 283 -15.62 6.87 1.86
C LYS A 283 -15.22 8.30 2.22
N ASN A 284 -15.00 8.58 3.50
CA ASN A 284 -14.56 9.89 3.98
C ASN A 284 -13.28 9.72 4.80
N GLU A 285 -12.15 9.71 4.11
CA GLU A 285 -10.83 9.51 4.73
C GLU A 285 -10.55 10.51 5.85
N TYR A 286 -10.89 11.79 5.67
CA TYR A 286 -10.70 12.80 6.72
C TYR A 286 -11.38 12.37 8.03
N THR A 287 -12.68 12.11 8.00
CA THR A 287 -13.42 11.70 9.20
C THR A 287 -12.97 10.31 9.70
N ASN A 288 -12.58 9.41 8.81
CA ASN A 288 -12.08 8.09 9.17
C ASN A 288 -10.79 8.15 9.99
N TYR A 289 -9.83 8.98 9.58
CA TYR A 289 -8.54 9.13 10.24
C TYR A 289 -8.55 10.13 11.40
N ASN A 290 -9.64 10.91 11.52
CA ASN A 290 -9.94 11.73 12.70
C ASN A 290 -10.53 10.91 13.87
N ARG A 291 -10.77 9.60 13.68
CA ARG A 291 -11.22 8.71 14.75
C ARG A 291 -10.04 8.17 15.56
N SER A 292 -10.11 8.22 16.88
CA SER A 292 -9.12 7.58 17.76
C SER A 292 -9.47 6.13 18.09
N ASN A 293 -10.76 5.79 18.15
CA ASN A 293 -11.23 4.44 18.46
C ASN A 293 -12.60 4.13 17.83
N ALA A 294 -12.82 2.86 17.49
CA ALA A 294 -14.14 2.32 17.15
C ALA A 294 -14.33 0.97 17.85
N SER A 295 -15.48 0.77 18.48
CA SER A 295 -15.88 -0.53 19.01
C SER A 295 -17.31 -0.85 18.59
N TYR A 296 -17.59 -2.11 18.33
CA TYR A 296 -18.88 -2.56 17.84
C TYR A 296 -19.36 -3.80 18.57
N SER A 297 -20.68 -3.95 18.68
CA SER A 297 -21.34 -5.11 19.28
C SER A 297 -22.62 -5.44 18.52
N LEU A 298 -23.01 -6.71 18.59
CA LEU A 298 -24.28 -7.20 18.06
C LEU A 298 -25.02 -7.90 19.19
N SER A 299 -26.25 -7.49 19.44
CA SER A 299 -27.14 -8.07 20.44
C SER A 299 -28.48 -8.46 19.82
N GLY A 300 -29.31 -9.17 20.58
CA GLY A 300 -30.65 -9.58 20.14
C GLY A 300 -30.77 -11.09 19.94
N SER A 301 -31.82 -11.49 19.21
CA SER A 301 -32.13 -12.89 18.93
C SER A 301 -31.83 -13.22 17.47
N PRO A 302 -31.59 -14.49 17.10
CA PRO A 302 -31.36 -14.87 15.71
C PRO A 302 -32.43 -14.32 14.77
N GLY A 303 -31.99 -13.58 13.75
CA GLY A 303 -32.85 -12.89 12.75
C GLY A 303 -33.41 -11.53 13.18
N ASN A 304 -33.25 -11.13 14.44
CA ASN A 304 -33.63 -9.80 14.94
C ASN A 304 -32.51 -9.23 15.81
N TYR A 305 -31.56 -8.56 15.16
CA TYR A 305 -30.37 -8.04 15.79
C TYR A 305 -30.43 -6.54 16.02
N THR A 306 -29.58 -6.07 16.93
CA THR A 306 -29.27 -4.66 17.13
C THR A 306 -27.76 -4.51 17.04
N PHE A 307 -27.30 -3.73 16.07
CA PHE A 307 -25.91 -3.38 15.90
C PHE A 307 -25.64 -2.07 16.63
N THR A 308 -24.65 -2.09 17.51
CA THR A 308 -24.20 -0.91 18.25
C THR A 308 -22.76 -0.61 17.86
N LEU A 309 -22.50 0.63 17.50
CA LEU A 309 -21.19 1.15 17.13
C LEU A 309 -20.88 2.39 17.97
N HIS A 310 -19.79 2.29 18.72
CA HIS A 310 -19.24 3.39 19.49
C HIS A 310 -18.01 3.95 18.77
N ILE A 311 -18.03 5.24 18.48
CA ILE A 311 -16.95 5.96 17.81
C ILE A 311 -16.43 7.06 18.73
N THR A 312 -15.11 7.12 18.89
CA THR A 312 -14.43 8.24 19.53
C THR A 312 -13.73 9.06 18.46
N TYR A 313 -14.23 10.27 18.21
CA TYR A 313 -13.56 11.25 17.33
C TYR A 313 -12.55 12.07 18.12
N ARG A 314 -11.49 12.52 17.46
CA ARG A 314 -10.50 13.44 18.03
C ARG A 314 -10.96 14.89 17.91
N GLU A 315 -11.62 15.24 16.82
CA GLU A 315 -12.32 16.53 16.68
C GLU A 315 -13.81 16.41 17.00
N THR A 316 -14.39 17.49 17.55
CA THR A 316 -15.84 17.70 17.54
C THR A 316 -16.32 18.10 16.14
N LYS A 317 -17.64 18.03 15.92
CA LYS A 317 -18.25 18.48 14.65
C LYS A 317 -17.90 19.93 14.34
N GLU A 318 -18.00 20.81 15.34
CA GLU A 318 -17.70 22.24 15.21
C GLU A 318 -16.23 22.50 14.90
N GLN A 319 -15.33 21.70 15.48
CA GLN A 319 -13.90 21.76 15.16
C GLN A 319 -13.63 21.34 13.72
N THR A 320 -14.24 20.25 13.24
CA THR A 320 -14.12 19.87 11.83
C THR A 320 -14.71 20.94 10.91
N GLU A 321 -15.89 21.48 11.20
CA GLU A 321 -16.50 22.58 10.43
C GLU A 321 -15.58 23.82 10.39
N TYR A 322 -14.89 24.12 11.49
CA TYR A 322 -13.85 25.15 11.53
C TYR A 322 -12.69 24.82 10.58
N VAL A 323 -12.15 23.59 10.61
CA VAL A 323 -11.08 23.16 9.70
C VAL A 323 -11.51 23.32 8.24
N MET A 324 -12.70 22.86 7.87
CA MET A 324 -13.23 22.96 6.50
C MET A 324 -13.31 24.43 6.06
N LYS A 325 -13.82 25.31 6.93
CA LYS A 325 -13.91 26.75 6.65
C LYS A 325 -12.54 27.41 6.50
N GLN A 326 -11.59 27.07 7.38
CA GLN A 326 -10.23 27.62 7.30
C GLN A 326 -9.49 27.10 6.08
N ALA A 327 -9.59 25.80 5.77
CA ALA A 327 -8.95 25.21 4.61
C ALA A 327 -9.39 25.91 3.32
N LYS A 328 -10.69 26.17 3.16
CA LYS A 328 -11.22 26.93 2.03
C LYS A 328 -10.67 28.37 1.96
N ALA A 329 -10.58 29.05 3.11
CA ALA A 329 -10.03 30.41 3.18
C ALA A 329 -8.53 30.46 2.85
N ILE A 330 -7.76 29.49 3.34
CA ILE A 330 -6.32 29.33 3.07
C ILE A 330 -6.10 29.02 1.59
N VAL A 331 -6.81 28.04 1.04
CA VAL A 331 -6.73 27.71 -0.39
C VAL A 331 -7.05 28.94 -1.25
N SER A 332 -8.07 29.71 -0.90
CA SER A 332 -8.41 30.95 -1.63
C SER A 332 -7.33 32.03 -1.55
N SER A 333 -6.47 32.02 -0.53
CA SER A 333 -5.41 33.03 -0.37
C SER A 333 -4.09 32.61 -0.99
N ILE A 334 -3.79 31.31 -1.07
CA ILE A 334 -2.52 30.79 -1.61
C ILE A 334 -2.62 30.31 -3.06
N ILE A 335 -3.83 29.99 -3.55
CA ILE A 335 -4.03 29.50 -4.92
C ILE A 335 -4.59 30.61 -5.81
N GLN A 336 -3.88 30.92 -6.88
CA GLN A 336 -4.25 31.94 -7.85
C GLN A 336 -4.91 31.31 -9.09
N VAL A 337 -5.75 32.11 -9.76
CA VAL A 337 -6.37 31.71 -11.03
C VAL A 337 -5.28 31.36 -12.04
N GLY A 338 -5.41 30.20 -12.67
CA GLY A 338 -4.47 29.70 -13.66
C GLY A 338 -3.32 28.87 -13.10
N MET A 339 -3.21 28.67 -11.77
CA MET A 339 -2.28 27.68 -11.21
C MET A 339 -2.68 26.26 -11.64
N ASP A 340 -1.69 25.47 -12.07
CA ASP A 340 -1.85 24.04 -12.31
C ASP A 340 -1.63 23.21 -11.04
N ASP A 341 -1.76 21.88 -11.15
CA ASP A 341 -1.63 20.97 -10.00
C ASP A 341 -0.23 21.05 -9.36
N HIS A 342 0.83 21.29 -10.12
CA HIS A 342 2.20 21.40 -9.59
C HIS A 342 2.35 22.64 -8.71
N GLU A 343 1.85 23.78 -9.20
CA GLU A 343 1.87 25.05 -8.47
C GLU A 343 1.02 24.97 -7.20
N LYS A 344 -0.19 24.37 -7.30
CA LYS A 344 -1.11 24.21 -6.16
C LYS A 344 -0.53 23.33 -5.06
N VAL A 345 0.00 22.16 -5.42
CA VAL A 345 0.57 21.21 -4.45
C VAL A 345 1.76 21.83 -3.72
N LYS A 346 2.64 22.55 -4.44
CA LYS A 346 3.75 23.27 -3.81
C LYS A 346 3.25 24.38 -2.87
N ALA A 347 2.28 25.18 -3.30
CA ALA A 347 1.74 26.26 -2.46
C ALA A 347 1.13 25.74 -1.15
N ILE A 348 0.40 24.62 -1.21
CA ILE A 348 -0.20 23.97 -0.04
C ILE A 348 0.87 23.37 0.87
N HIS A 349 1.83 22.65 0.30
CA HIS A 349 2.97 22.11 1.03
C HIS A 349 3.70 23.24 1.79
N ASP A 350 4.12 24.29 1.07
CA ASP A 350 4.83 25.42 1.64
C ASP A 350 4.01 26.12 2.73
N TYR A 351 2.69 26.20 2.57
CA TYR A 351 1.82 26.75 3.59
C TYR A 351 1.87 25.92 4.88
N VAL A 352 1.70 24.60 4.80
CA VAL A 352 1.67 23.73 5.98
C VAL A 352 3.01 23.77 6.70
N VAL A 353 4.11 23.55 5.98
CA VAL A 353 5.47 23.54 6.55
C VAL A 353 5.84 24.88 7.19
N LYS A 354 5.38 26.02 6.65
CA LYS A 354 5.67 27.35 7.24
C LYS A 354 4.84 27.70 8.46
N HIS A 355 3.71 27.02 8.70
CA HIS A 355 2.69 27.49 9.66
C HIS A 355 2.32 26.45 10.72
N VAL A 356 2.93 25.27 10.69
CA VAL A 356 2.73 24.24 11.71
C VAL A 356 4.10 23.79 12.17
N SER A 357 4.27 23.66 13.49
CA SER A 357 5.50 23.16 14.14
C SER A 357 5.26 21.79 14.78
N TYR A 358 6.21 20.87 14.63
CA TYR A 358 6.03 19.50 15.12
C TYR A 358 5.84 19.42 16.65
N ASP A 359 4.74 18.79 17.09
CA ASP A 359 4.46 18.56 18.51
C ASP A 359 5.24 17.37 19.07
N THR A 360 6.39 17.65 19.68
CA THR A 360 7.23 16.65 20.36
C THR A 360 6.63 16.12 21.67
N SER A 361 5.53 16.69 22.16
CA SER A 361 4.82 16.20 23.35
C SER A 361 3.79 15.10 23.05
N TYR A 362 3.50 14.85 21.77
CA TYR A 362 2.53 13.85 21.29
C TYR A 362 1.12 14.05 21.84
N LYS A 363 0.58 15.28 21.77
CA LYS A 363 -0.74 15.64 22.28
C LYS A 363 -1.68 16.19 21.23
N ALA A 364 -1.16 16.86 20.20
CA ALA A 364 -1.95 17.47 19.14
C ALA A 364 -2.01 16.58 17.89
N TYR A 365 -3.14 15.92 17.63
CA TYR A 365 -3.30 14.90 16.56
C TYR A 365 -4.21 15.35 15.41
N THR A 366 -4.79 16.55 15.48
CA THR A 366 -5.88 16.97 14.61
C THR A 366 -5.47 18.13 13.69
N ALA A 367 -6.18 18.28 12.57
CA ALA A 367 -6.00 19.45 11.71
C ALA A 367 -6.50 20.73 12.39
N TYR A 368 -7.50 20.61 13.29
CA TYR A 368 -7.94 21.71 14.15
C TYR A 368 -6.78 22.25 15.00
N GLU A 369 -6.04 21.37 15.69
CA GLU A 369 -4.89 21.77 16.50
C GLU A 369 -3.76 22.32 15.63
N ALA A 370 -3.49 21.73 14.46
CA ALA A 370 -2.53 22.27 13.50
C ALA A 370 -2.86 23.71 13.08
N LEU A 371 -4.14 24.05 12.92
CA LEU A 371 -4.58 25.40 12.55
C LEU A 371 -4.62 26.38 13.72
N VAL A 372 -5.11 25.95 14.88
CA VAL A 372 -5.36 26.81 16.04
C VAL A 372 -4.11 26.97 16.90
N ASN A 373 -3.46 25.86 17.23
CA ASN A 373 -2.27 25.86 18.07
C ASN A 373 -0.98 26.07 17.26
N ARG A 374 -1.06 25.97 15.92
CA ARG A 374 0.11 25.97 15.03
C ARG A 374 1.08 24.84 15.36
N SER A 375 0.57 23.74 15.93
CA SER A 375 1.38 22.59 16.31
C SER A 375 0.56 21.31 16.29
N ALA A 376 1.15 20.25 15.75
CA ALA A 376 0.57 18.90 15.69
C ALA A 376 1.64 17.83 15.49
N VAL A 377 1.30 16.56 15.73
CA VAL A 377 2.07 15.40 15.27
C VAL A 377 1.73 15.09 13.81
N CYS A 378 2.43 14.10 13.23
CA CYS A 378 2.28 13.68 11.83
C CYS A 378 0.83 13.51 11.36
N GLN A 379 -0.05 12.97 12.19
CA GLN A 379 -1.47 12.83 11.85
C GLN A 379 -2.16 14.19 11.61
N GLY A 380 -1.89 15.21 12.43
CA GLY A 380 -2.50 16.54 12.24
C GLY A 380 -1.96 17.26 11.01
N TYR A 381 -0.67 17.09 10.70
CA TYR A 381 -0.07 17.55 9.44
C TYR A 381 -0.76 16.92 8.24
N ALA A 382 -0.80 15.60 8.19
CA ALA A 382 -1.36 14.85 7.08
C ALA A 382 -2.87 15.12 6.90
N LEU A 383 -3.63 15.33 7.98
CA LEU A 383 -5.05 15.71 7.91
C LEU A 383 -5.25 17.13 7.37
N LEU A 384 -4.42 18.09 7.82
CA LEU A 384 -4.49 19.47 7.33
C LEU A 384 -4.11 19.52 5.84
N THR A 385 -3.00 18.89 5.47
CA THR A 385 -2.55 18.77 4.08
C THR A 385 -3.62 18.09 3.22
N TYR A 386 -4.20 16.97 3.68
CA TYR A 386 -5.29 16.28 2.98
C TYR A 386 -6.45 17.23 2.67
N GLN A 387 -6.90 17.99 3.66
CA GLN A 387 -8.04 18.87 3.50
C GLN A 387 -7.74 20.07 2.59
N LEU A 388 -6.55 20.66 2.69
CA LEU A 388 -6.13 21.75 1.80
C LEU A 388 -6.02 21.28 0.34
N LEU A 389 -5.45 20.10 0.10
CA LEU A 389 -5.40 19.49 -1.23
C LEU A 389 -6.81 19.25 -1.79
N LYS A 390 -7.71 18.72 -0.96
CA LYS A 390 -9.10 18.47 -1.35
C LYS A 390 -9.84 19.76 -1.71
N GLU A 391 -9.72 20.82 -0.92
CA GLU A 391 -10.31 22.14 -1.22
C GLU A 391 -9.71 22.78 -2.48
N ALA A 392 -8.46 22.46 -2.82
CA ALA A 392 -7.81 22.90 -4.05
C ALA A 392 -8.21 22.11 -5.30
N GLY A 393 -9.07 21.09 -5.15
CA GLY A 393 -9.48 20.19 -6.22
C GLY A 393 -8.43 19.14 -6.59
N ILE A 394 -7.47 18.89 -5.70
CA ILE A 394 -6.42 17.88 -5.89
C ILE A 394 -6.85 16.56 -5.23
N GLU A 395 -6.98 15.53 -6.06
CA GLU A 395 -7.22 14.16 -5.59
C GLU A 395 -6.03 13.69 -4.75
N ASN A 396 -6.31 13.21 -3.55
CA ASN A 396 -5.28 12.79 -2.61
C ASN A 396 -5.80 11.73 -1.62
N HIS A 397 -4.87 10.98 -1.04
CA HIS A 397 -5.14 9.96 -0.02
C HIS A 397 -4.32 10.22 1.25
N PHE A 398 -4.91 9.86 2.39
CA PHE A 398 -4.21 9.81 3.67
C PHE A 398 -3.52 8.44 3.83
N VAL A 399 -2.20 8.45 3.94
CA VAL A 399 -1.37 7.24 4.03
C VAL A 399 -0.97 6.98 5.47
N VAL A 400 -1.13 5.74 5.92
CA VAL A 400 -0.62 5.25 7.21
C VAL A 400 0.46 4.20 7.00
N GLY A 401 1.46 4.22 7.88
CA GLY A 401 2.59 3.31 7.79
C GLY A 401 3.61 3.57 8.88
N THR A 402 4.88 3.42 8.53
CA THR A 402 6.00 3.84 9.39
C THR A 402 6.96 4.75 8.66
N GLY A 403 7.56 5.70 9.38
CA GLY A 403 8.71 6.51 8.95
C GLY A 403 9.83 6.32 9.97
N ASP A 404 11.04 5.99 9.51
CA ASP A 404 12.18 5.61 10.37
C ASP A 404 11.83 4.53 11.42
N GLY A 405 10.95 3.59 11.03
CA GLY A 405 10.49 2.49 11.89
C GLY A 405 9.46 2.85 12.96
N GLN A 406 9.00 4.11 13.03
CA GLN A 406 7.95 4.55 13.96
C GLN A 406 6.62 4.76 13.25
N PRO A 407 5.46 4.56 13.92
CA PRO A 407 4.15 4.85 13.34
C PRO A 407 4.08 6.26 12.77
N HIS A 408 3.69 6.38 11.51
CA HIS A 408 3.73 7.64 10.79
C HIS A 408 2.55 7.77 9.81
N ALA A 409 2.22 9.02 9.47
CA ALA A 409 1.17 9.36 8.53
C ALA A 409 1.60 10.51 7.62
N TRP A 410 1.27 10.39 6.33
CA TRP A 410 1.59 11.36 5.28
C TRP A 410 0.52 11.32 4.18
N ASN A 411 0.75 12.00 3.05
CA ASN A 411 -0.20 12.05 1.95
C ASN A 411 0.33 11.41 0.67
N LEU A 412 -0.59 10.88 -0.14
CA LEU A 412 -0.38 10.58 -1.54
C LEU A 412 -1.20 11.58 -2.36
N VAL A 413 -0.59 12.25 -3.33
CA VAL A 413 -1.21 13.33 -4.10
C VAL A 413 -1.15 13.05 -5.59
N LYS A 414 -2.24 13.31 -6.30
CA LYS A 414 -2.34 13.15 -7.75
C LYS A 414 -2.04 14.46 -8.45
N VAL A 415 -0.98 14.49 -9.23
CA VAL A 415 -0.53 15.67 -10.00
C VAL A 415 -0.41 15.26 -11.46
N ASP A 416 -1.19 15.88 -12.34
CA ASP A 416 -1.23 15.55 -13.77
C ASP A 416 -1.45 14.04 -14.02
N ASN A 417 -2.47 13.48 -13.36
CA ASN A 417 -2.84 12.05 -13.37
C ASN A 417 -1.77 11.07 -12.86
N LYS A 418 -0.68 11.54 -12.25
CA LYS A 418 0.36 10.71 -11.65
C LYS A 418 0.35 10.87 -10.14
N TRP A 419 0.58 9.77 -9.43
CA TRP A 419 0.64 9.78 -7.97
C TRP A 419 2.06 10.05 -7.47
N TYR A 420 2.14 10.80 -6.38
CA TYR A 420 3.39 11.09 -5.66
C TYR A 420 3.14 11.10 -4.16
N HIS A 421 4.13 10.72 -3.38
CA HIS A 421 4.09 10.90 -1.93
C HIS A 421 4.48 12.33 -1.55
N LEU A 422 3.74 12.89 -0.60
CA LEU A 422 3.95 14.22 -0.04
C LEU A 422 3.92 14.10 1.48
N ASP A 423 5.04 14.36 2.13
CA ASP A 423 5.16 14.33 3.59
C ASP A 423 5.57 15.69 4.14
N THR A 424 4.57 16.49 4.50
CA THR A 424 4.77 17.80 5.12
C THR A 424 5.35 17.73 6.53
N THR A 425 5.30 16.57 7.19
CA THR A 425 5.86 16.40 8.53
C THR A 425 7.37 16.23 8.46
N PHE A 426 7.86 15.35 7.58
CA PHE A 426 9.30 15.12 7.42
C PHE A 426 10.00 16.26 6.65
N ASP A 427 9.22 17.11 5.95
CA ASP A 427 9.71 18.34 5.35
C ASP A 427 9.68 19.58 6.27
N ASP A 428 9.13 19.44 7.48
CA ASP A 428 9.24 20.42 8.56
C ASP A 428 10.52 20.18 9.39
N PRO A 429 11.53 21.06 9.32
CA PRO A 429 12.81 20.86 9.99
C PRO A 429 12.65 20.88 11.52
N ILE A 430 13.34 19.96 12.22
CA ILE A 430 13.48 20.01 13.69
C ILE A 430 14.94 20.38 14.05
N PRO A 431 15.19 21.39 14.92
CA PRO A 431 14.23 22.31 15.50
C PRO A 431 13.60 23.22 14.43
N ASP A 432 12.32 23.55 14.60
CA ASP A 432 11.61 24.42 13.67
C ASP A 432 12.29 25.80 13.60
N GLU A 433 12.56 26.23 12.38
CA GLU A 433 13.11 27.54 12.06
C GLU A 433 12.03 28.33 11.33
N GLN A 434 11.47 29.33 12.00
CA GLN A 434 10.34 30.12 11.50
C GLN A 434 10.55 30.57 10.05
N GLY A 435 9.67 30.11 9.16
CA GLY A 435 9.66 30.47 7.73
C GLY A 435 10.55 29.62 6.82
N ARG A 436 11.25 28.61 7.35
CA ARG A 436 12.04 27.65 6.57
C ARG A 436 11.14 26.56 6.00
N VAL A 437 11.42 26.16 4.76
CA VAL A 437 10.76 25.01 4.10
C VAL A 437 11.83 24.08 3.55
N THR A 438 11.65 22.78 3.74
CA THR A 438 12.45 21.76 3.07
C THR A 438 11.60 20.94 2.11
N TYR A 439 12.23 20.17 1.21
CA TYR A 439 11.54 19.47 0.11
C TYR A 439 12.08 18.05 -0.08
N SER A 440 12.63 17.47 0.99
CA SER A 440 13.22 16.14 1.00
C SER A 440 12.20 15.03 0.77
N TYR A 441 10.92 15.29 1.06
CA TYR A 441 9.78 14.39 0.93
C TYR A 441 8.65 15.00 0.09
N PHE A 442 9.01 15.92 -0.80
CA PHE A 442 8.10 16.57 -1.74
C PHE A 442 7.96 15.77 -3.03
N ASN A 443 6.74 15.28 -3.30
CA ASN A 443 6.37 14.54 -4.51
C ASN A 443 7.31 13.39 -4.87
N LEU A 444 7.62 12.52 -3.90
CA LEU A 444 8.48 11.36 -4.12
C LEU A 444 7.75 10.20 -4.81
N SER A 445 8.49 9.39 -5.55
CA SER A 445 8.01 8.09 -6.00
C SER A 445 7.98 7.07 -4.86
N ASP A 446 7.24 5.98 -5.09
CA ASP A 446 7.21 4.73 -4.32
C ASP A 446 8.62 4.18 -4.01
N GLU A 447 9.56 4.35 -4.92
CA GLU A 447 10.95 3.91 -4.73
C GLU A 447 11.71 4.89 -3.84
N GLN A 448 11.55 6.20 -4.08
CA GLN A 448 12.28 7.25 -3.38
C GLN A 448 11.89 7.37 -1.90
N ILE A 449 10.60 7.22 -1.57
CA ILE A 449 10.13 7.33 -0.19
C ILE A 449 10.40 6.05 0.61
N ALA A 450 10.47 4.89 -0.05
CA ALA A 450 10.68 3.59 0.60
C ALA A 450 12.05 3.40 1.26
N ARG A 451 12.97 4.37 1.09
CA ARG A 451 14.26 4.42 1.81
C ARG A 451 14.09 4.37 3.33
N ASN A 452 13.00 4.94 3.84
CA ASN A 452 12.69 4.97 5.27
C ASN A 452 11.20 4.97 5.61
N HIS A 453 10.32 4.94 4.60
CA HIS A 453 8.90 4.75 4.80
C HIS A 453 8.44 3.35 4.41
N GLU A 454 7.54 2.77 5.20
CA GLU A 454 6.87 1.51 4.88
C GLU A 454 5.36 1.69 4.97
N TRP A 455 4.63 1.21 3.96
CA TRP A 455 3.15 1.24 3.93
C TRP A 455 2.61 0.01 3.21
N ASN A 456 1.30 -0.23 3.35
CA ASN A 456 0.64 -1.25 2.55
C ASN A 456 0.42 -0.75 1.11
N ARG A 457 1.36 -1.05 0.21
CA ARG A 457 1.27 -0.66 -1.21
C ARG A 457 -0.02 -1.10 -1.90
N GLY A 458 -0.67 -2.17 -1.43
CA GLY A 458 -1.93 -2.65 -2.01
C GLY A 458 -3.16 -1.80 -1.65
N GLU A 459 -3.05 -0.93 -0.64
CA GLU A 459 -4.15 -0.06 -0.19
C GLU A 459 -4.21 1.28 -0.92
N TYR A 460 -3.16 1.63 -1.67
CA TYR A 460 -2.99 2.95 -2.27
C TYR A 460 -2.61 2.86 -3.75
N PRO A 461 -2.95 3.88 -4.57
CA PRO A 461 -2.43 4.00 -5.92
C PRO A 461 -0.90 4.05 -5.93
N GLN A 462 -0.27 3.52 -6.99
CA GLN A 462 1.19 3.47 -7.09
C GLN A 462 1.77 4.80 -7.59
N ALA A 463 2.79 5.33 -6.90
CA ALA A 463 3.56 6.49 -7.31
C ALA A 463 4.84 6.06 -8.06
N THR A 464 4.72 5.61 -9.30
CA THR A 464 5.87 5.04 -10.04
C THR A 464 6.72 6.07 -10.79
N THR A 465 6.29 7.33 -10.87
CA THR A 465 6.97 8.35 -11.69
C THR A 465 7.94 9.18 -10.85
N ASN A 466 9.15 9.43 -11.37
CA ASN A 466 10.06 10.39 -10.77
C ASN A 466 9.61 11.83 -11.08
N TYR A 467 9.45 12.66 -10.05
CA TYR A 467 8.93 14.01 -10.21
C TYR A 467 9.88 14.95 -10.98
N TYR A 468 11.19 14.74 -10.88
CA TYR A 468 12.17 15.47 -11.70
C TYR A 468 11.94 15.22 -13.19
N ASP A 469 11.72 13.96 -13.58
CA ASP A 469 11.43 13.60 -14.98
C ASP A 469 10.10 14.23 -15.43
N THR A 470 9.09 14.27 -14.56
CA THR A 470 7.83 14.95 -14.89
C THR A 470 8.03 16.43 -15.17
N LEU A 471 8.74 17.17 -14.31
CA LEU A 471 8.97 18.61 -14.50
C LEU A 471 9.86 18.89 -15.72
N THR A 472 10.95 18.16 -15.89
CA THR A 472 11.86 18.34 -17.02
C THR A 472 11.21 18.02 -18.36
N ASN A 473 10.37 16.98 -18.44
CA ASN A 473 9.59 16.71 -19.64
C ASN A 473 8.62 17.85 -19.97
N LYS A 474 7.99 18.48 -18.96
CA LYS A 474 7.13 19.64 -19.17
C LYS A 474 7.90 20.88 -19.62
N ILE A 475 9.09 21.11 -19.06
CA ILE A 475 10.00 22.19 -19.47
C ILE A 475 10.40 22.00 -20.93
N ALA A 476 10.83 20.79 -21.30
CA ALA A 476 11.24 20.44 -22.66
C ALA A 476 10.08 20.53 -23.67
N ALA A 477 8.86 20.17 -23.27
CA ALA A 477 7.68 20.32 -24.12
C ALA A 477 7.38 21.79 -24.48
N GLY A 478 7.80 22.74 -23.63
CA GLY A 478 7.66 24.16 -23.86
C GLY A 478 6.22 24.66 -23.67
N SER A 479 6.01 25.57 -22.71
CA SER A 479 4.72 26.23 -22.53
C SER A 479 4.90 27.57 -21.83
N SER A 480 3.82 28.36 -21.71
CA SER A 480 3.81 29.55 -20.85
C SER A 480 4.10 29.23 -19.37
N LYS A 481 4.00 27.95 -18.96
CA LYS A 481 4.27 27.48 -17.59
C LYS A 481 5.71 27.03 -17.35
N THR A 482 6.56 26.98 -18.39
CA THR A 482 7.97 26.58 -18.24
C THR A 482 8.70 27.32 -17.11
N PRO A 483 8.58 28.66 -16.95
CA PRO A 483 9.23 29.36 -15.84
C PRO A 483 8.77 28.90 -14.45
N ALA A 484 7.50 28.51 -14.30
CA ALA A 484 6.98 27.99 -13.04
C ALA A 484 7.60 26.63 -12.70
N TYR A 485 7.72 25.73 -13.68
CA TYR A 485 8.35 24.42 -13.47
C TYR A 485 9.84 24.53 -13.16
N GLU A 486 10.56 25.45 -13.84
CA GLU A 486 11.96 25.76 -13.53
C GLU A 486 12.13 26.29 -12.10
N GLN A 487 11.22 27.16 -11.66
CA GLN A 487 11.22 27.66 -10.29
C GLN A 487 10.93 26.55 -9.28
N ILE A 488 9.99 25.64 -9.55
CA ILE A 488 9.73 24.47 -8.70
C ILE A 488 10.97 23.59 -8.61
N LEU A 489 11.65 23.29 -9.72
CA LEU A 489 12.90 22.51 -9.70
C LEU A 489 13.98 23.16 -8.84
N LYS A 490 14.09 24.49 -8.88
CA LYS A 490 15.06 25.26 -8.11
C LYS A 490 14.72 25.27 -6.61
N ASP A 491 13.46 25.54 -6.27
CA ASP A 491 12.99 25.59 -4.88
C ASP A 491 13.15 24.23 -4.20
N THR A 492 12.75 23.16 -4.89
CA THR A 492 12.86 21.77 -4.42
C THR A 492 14.27 21.19 -4.53
N LYS A 493 15.24 21.98 -5.04
CA LYS A 493 16.61 21.57 -5.34
C LYS A 493 16.72 20.36 -6.29
N LEU A 494 15.65 19.98 -6.99
CA LEU A 494 15.65 18.86 -7.95
C LEU A 494 16.45 19.20 -9.22
N ASN A 495 16.70 20.47 -9.51
CA ASN A 495 17.56 20.90 -10.61
C ASN A 495 18.97 20.26 -10.57
N TYR A 496 19.48 19.90 -9.40
CA TYR A 496 20.80 19.25 -9.26
C TYR A 496 20.85 17.81 -9.77
N LEU A 497 19.71 17.20 -10.10
CA LEU A 497 19.66 15.90 -10.77
C LEU A 497 20.07 15.97 -12.24
N GLY A 498 20.17 17.18 -12.82
CA GLY A 498 20.66 17.41 -14.17
C GLY A 498 22.11 16.95 -14.37
N ASN A 499 22.39 16.39 -15.56
CA ASN A 499 23.70 15.86 -15.92
C ASN A 499 24.83 16.91 -15.79
N GLU A 500 24.51 18.19 -15.89
CA GLU A 500 25.45 19.29 -15.70
C GLU A 500 25.96 19.37 -14.25
N TYR A 501 25.17 18.97 -13.26
CA TYR A 501 25.54 18.99 -11.84
C TYR A 501 26.08 17.64 -11.33
N VAL A 502 25.65 16.50 -11.90
CA VAL A 502 25.96 15.17 -11.37
C VAL A 502 27.39 14.70 -11.66
N ALA A 503 28.18 14.43 -10.63
CA ALA A 503 29.46 13.74 -10.71
C ALA A 503 29.39 12.37 -10.02
N ASN A 504 29.75 11.30 -10.72
CA ASN A 504 29.71 9.93 -10.20
C ASN A 504 31.06 9.44 -9.68
N ASN A 505 32.13 10.19 -9.95
CA ASN A 505 33.50 9.88 -9.54
C ASN A 505 34.34 11.16 -9.46
N TYR A 506 35.52 11.03 -8.87
CA TYR A 506 36.46 12.13 -8.64
C TYR A 506 36.86 12.89 -9.93
N ASN A 507 37.04 12.18 -11.05
CA ASN A 507 37.42 12.80 -12.31
C ASN A 507 36.29 13.68 -12.87
N GLU A 508 35.04 13.20 -12.79
CA GLU A 508 33.87 14.00 -13.17
C GLU A 508 33.71 15.25 -12.30
N LEU A 509 33.91 15.13 -10.98
CA LEU A 509 33.89 16.27 -10.05
C LEU A 509 34.92 17.32 -10.48
N LYS A 510 36.17 16.89 -10.68
CA LYS A 510 37.29 17.76 -11.05
C LYS A 510 37.03 18.46 -12.39
N ASN A 511 36.59 17.71 -13.41
CA ASN A 511 36.28 18.24 -14.73
C ASN A 511 35.16 19.30 -14.65
N LYS A 512 34.10 19.02 -13.88
CA LYS A 512 32.98 19.94 -13.67
C LYS A 512 33.38 21.22 -12.95
N MET A 513 34.33 21.15 -12.01
CA MET A 513 34.90 22.34 -11.37
C MET A 513 35.68 23.16 -12.41
N GLN A 514 36.63 22.53 -13.10
CA GLN A 514 37.55 23.20 -14.01
C GLN A 514 36.82 23.87 -15.19
N GLN A 515 35.82 23.21 -15.76
CA GLN A 515 35.00 23.75 -16.87
C GLN A 515 34.32 25.09 -16.53
N ARG A 516 34.07 25.36 -15.25
CA ARG A 516 33.38 26.58 -14.80
C ARG A 516 34.34 27.71 -14.41
N TYR A 517 35.64 27.46 -14.28
CA TYR A 517 36.59 28.46 -13.79
C TYR A 517 36.75 29.67 -14.70
N SER A 518 36.62 29.49 -16.02
CA SER A 518 36.74 30.58 -17.01
C SER A 518 35.66 31.65 -16.84
N ALA A 519 34.48 31.28 -16.33
CA ALA A 519 33.37 32.20 -16.09
C ALA A 519 33.53 33.05 -14.82
N LYS A 520 34.60 32.84 -14.04
CA LYS A 520 34.81 33.46 -12.72
C LYS A 520 33.57 33.37 -11.82
N PRO A 521 33.02 32.17 -11.57
CA PRO A 521 31.82 32.02 -10.77
C PRO A 521 32.12 32.38 -9.31
N GLU A 522 31.17 33.03 -8.64
CA GLU A 522 31.20 33.17 -7.18
C GLU A 522 30.90 31.83 -6.48
N LYS A 523 30.22 30.91 -7.17
CA LYS A 523 29.79 29.62 -6.63
C LYS A 523 29.77 28.51 -7.69
N ILE A 524 30.27 27.33 -7.33
CA ILE A 524 30.12 26.08 -8.10
C ILE A 524 29.39 25.07 -7.22
N GLU A 525 28.34 24.45 -7.76
CA GLU A 525 27.59 23.39 -7.11
C GLU A 525 27.67 22.10 -7.93
N VAL A 526 27.97 20.99 -7.27
CA VAL A 526 28.11 19.66 -7.89
C VAL A 526 27.42 18.64 -7.01
N LEU A 527 26.53 17.84 -7.60
CA LEU A 527 25.91 16.71 -6.93
C LEU A 527 26.83 15.50 -7.06
N TYR A 528 27.56 15.14 -6.00
CA TYR A 528 28.68 14.20 -6.07
C TYR A 528 28.35 12.88 -5.36
N LYS A 529 28.56 11.74 -6.05
CA LYS A 529 28.36 10.37 -5.50
C LYS A 529 29.44 10.01 -4.49
N GLN A 530 29.35 10.61 -3.30
CA GLN A 530 30.29 10.43 -2.21
C GLN A 530 29.62 10.83 -0.89
N SER A 531 30.08 10.23 0.21
CA SER A 531 29.76 10.70 1.57
C SER A 531 30.16 12.18 1.75
N MET A 532 29.55 12.89 2.70
CA MET A 532 29.87 14.29 2.92
C MET A 532 31.37 14.50 3.23
N ASP A 533 31.93 13.68 4.13
CA ASP A 533 33.34 13.75 4.50
C ASP A 533 34.27 13.41 3.33
N GLY A 534 33.94 12.36 2.58
CA GLY A 534 34.69 12.01 1.37
C GLY A 534 34.63 13.11 0.31
N ALA A 535 33.47 13.76 0.16
CA ALA A 535 33.28 14.84 -0.80
C ALA A 535 34.13 16.07 -0.43
N LEU A 536 34.20 16.42 0.85
CA LEU A 536 35.07 17.50 1.34
C LEU A 536 36.55 17.20 1.11
N GLN A 537 36.98 15.96 1.35
CA GLN A 537 38.35 15.52 1.08
C GLN A 537 38.70 15.59 -0.41
N ASP A 538 37.79 15.12 -1.27
CA ASP A 538 37.96 15.13 -2.71
C ASP A 538 37.98 16.56 -3.28
N VAL A 539 37.14 17.46 -2.76
CA VAL A 539 37.17 18.88 -3.16
C VAL A 539 38.50 19.54 -2.77
N LYS A 540 38.98 19.30 -1.55
CA LYS A 540 40.27 19.81 -1.09
C LYS A 540 41.40 19.31 -2.00
N LYS A 541 41.39 18.02 -2.34
CA LYS A 541 42.35 17.41 -3.26
C LYS A 541 42.26 18.01 -4.66
N ALA A 542 41.06 18.16 -5.22
CA ALA A 542 40.82 18.73 -6.53
C ALA A 542 41.35 20.17 -6.61
N ILE A 543 41.06 21.02 -5.62
CA ILE A 543 41.61 22.38 -5.54
C ILE A 543 43.15 22.37 -5.54
N GLY A 544 43.78 21.40 -4.87
CA GLY A 544 45.23 21.23 -4.90
C GLY A 544 45.80 20.83 -6.28
N GLU A 545 45.03 20.07 -7.08
CA GLU A 545 45.46 19.58 -8.39
C GLU A 545 45.18 20.56 -9.54
N ILE A 546 44.01 21.20 -9.55
CA ILE A 546 43.56 22.08 -10.66
C ILE A 546 43.53 23.56 -10.30
N SER A 547 43.98 23.91 -9.09
CA SER A 547 43.90 25.27 -8.53
C SER A 547 42.44 25.76 -8.46
N TYR A 548 42.24 27.07 -8.37
CA TYR A 548 40.95 27.75 -8.34
C TYR A 548 40.92 28.90 -9.37
N PRO A 549 39.75 29.49 -9.68
CA PRO A 549 39.63 30.54 -10.69
C PRO A 549 40.62 31.69 -10.47
N LYS A 550 41.27 32.13 -11.55
CA LYS A 550 42.27 33.20 -11.50
C LYS A 550 41.63 34.50 -10.97
N GLY A 551 42.23 35.04 -9.91
CA GLY A 551 41.76 36.25 -9.24
C GLY A 551 40.90 35.98 -8.01
N ALA A 552 40.57 34.73 -7.67
CA ALA A 552 39.94 34.44 -6.39
C ALA A 552 40.98 34.57 -5.25
N ASN A 553 40.65 35.35 -4.23
CA ASN A 553 41.48 35.60 -3.05
C ASN A 553 41.14 34.64 -1.89
N ARG A 554 39.93 34.05 -1.91
CA ARG A 554 39.49 33.08 -0.90
C ARG A 554 38.62 32.01 -1.53
N VAL A 555 38.80 30.77 -1.07
CA VAL A 555 37.99 29.61 -1.44
C VAL A 555 37.45 28.95 -0.17
N SER A 556 36.15 28.70 -0.13
CA SER A 556 35.51 27.87 0.90
C SER A 556 34.65 26.80 0.24
N TYR A 557 34.39 25.71 0.97
CA TYR A 557 33.55 24.63 0.47
C TYR A 557 32.81 23.93 1.60
N LYS A 558 31.62 23.42 1.28
CA LYS A 558 30.79 22.61 2.16
C LYS A 558 30.16 21.45 1.38
N ALA A 559 29.75 20.41 2.10
CA ALA A 559 28.95 19.31 1.57
C ALA A 559 27.70 19.16 2.44
N GLU A 560 26.57 18.87 1.81
CA GLU A 560 25.27 18.62 2.46
C GLU A 560 24.70 17.29 1.93
N PRO A 561 23.95 16.53 2.73
CA PRO A 561 23.27 15.32 2.24
C PRO A 561 22.22 15.72 1.19
N TYR A 562 22.04 14.88 0.16
CA TYR A 562 21.08 15.13 -0.90
C TYR A 562 19.97 14.07 -0.95
N ASN A 563 18.87 14.36 -0.26
CA ASN A 563 17.80 13.39 0.01
C ASN A 563 17.06 12.90 -1.25
N ALA A 564 17.08 13.64 -2.35
CA ALA A 564 16.43 13.21 -3.60
C ALA A 564 17.22 12.12 -4.34
N LYS A 565 18.49 11.85 -3.97
CA LYS A 565 19.32 10.81 -4.59
C LYS A 565 20.30 10.18 -3.58
N GLU A 566 20.01 8.96 -3.17
CA GLU A 566 20.80 8.22 -2.17
C GLU A 566 22.28 8.06 -2.58
N GLY A 567 23.18 8.23 -1.61
CA GLY A 567 24.62 8.11 -1.82
C GLY A 567 25.27 9.33 -2.49
N TYR A 568 24.54 10.43 -2.68
CA TYR A 568 25.07 11.69 -3.20
C TYR A 568 25.06 12.78 -2.12
N SER A 569 26.07 13.65 -2.18
CA SER A 569 26.18 14.88 -1.41
C SER A 569 26.18 16.07 -2.36
N LEU A 570 25.47 17.13 -2.01
CA LEU A 570 25.57 18.40 -2.73
C LEU A 570 26.81 19.15 -2.21
N VAL A 571 27.80 19.29 -3.08
CA VAL A 571 29.01 20.05 -2.80
C VAL A 571 28.81 21.49 -3.28
N THR A 572 29.06 22.45 -2.41
CA THR A 572 29.11 23.87 -2.76
C THR A 572 30.51 24.41 -2.54
N ILE A 573 31.10 25.01 -3.57
CA ILE A 573 32.41 25.67 -3.54
C ILE A 573 32.18 27.15 -3.82
N THR A 574 32.67 28.03 -2.94
CA THR A 574 32.48 29.47 -3.02
C THR A 574 33.81 30.17 -3.19
N PHE A 575 33.84 31.14 -4.10
CA PHE A 575 35.00 31.95 -4.45
C PHE A 575 34.73 33.42 -4.11
N THR A 576 35.70 34.08 -3.49
CA THR A 576 35.69 35.54 -3.29
C THR A 576 36.82 36.13 -4.11
N TYR A 577 36.51 37.05 -5.03
CA TYR A 577 37.46 37.70 -5.94
C TYR A 577 38.06 38.98 -5.38
#